data_AF-A0A9D4Q5F8-F1
#
_entry.id   AF-A0A9D4Q5F8-F1
#
_cell.length_a   1.000
_cell.length_b   1.000
_cell.length_c   1.000
_cell.angle_alpha   90.00
_cell.angle_beta   90.00
_cell.angle_gamma   90.00
#
_symmetry.space_group_name_H-M   'P 1'
#
loop_
_entity.id
_entity.type
_entity.pdbx_description
1 polymer ?
#
loop_
_entity_poly.entity_id
_entity_poly.type
_entity_poly.pdbx_seq_one_letter_code
_entity_poly.pdbx_strand_id
1 'polypeptide(L)'
;MNTRYSRRWTYAANYLPSPRTCVSLLNVNDTELYCFGGIFYNCVGPTRKLLTIDDILVYSDNKKVWRQVACMPAPRHNAHVLHYKNQAYIIGGQDVEKPDHPLTSVIKTPVPTEKFSWGPLKDVPLPISAYAAVVLPPIEEPPESKAS
;
A
#
# COMPACT_ATOMS: atom_id res chain seq x y z
N MET A 1 -14.64 -29.02 -14.15
CA MET A 1 -13.19 -29.23 -13.99
C MET A 1 -12.82 -28.84 -12.57
N ASN A 2 -12.26 -29.77 -11.79
CA ASN A 2 -12.05 -29.58 -10.35
C ASN A 2 -10.62 -29.04 -10.13
N THR A 3 -10.44 -27.73 -10.09
CA THR A 3 -9.15 -27.11 -9.78
C THR A 3 -8.82 -27.38 -8.32
N ARG A 4 -7.96 -28.38 -8.07
CA ARG A 4 -7.41 -28.65 -6.74
C ARG A 4 -6.49 -27.49 -6.33
N TYR A 5 -6.95 -26.65 -5.42
CA TYR A 5 -6.09 -25.70 -4.74
C TYR A 5 -4.98 -26.48 -3.99
N SER A 6 -3.73 -26.16 -4.28
CA SER A 6 -2.59 -26.74 -3.57
C SER A 6 -2.51 -26.11 -2.17
N ARG A 7 -2.48 -26.93 -1.11
CA ARG A 7 -2.28 -26.48 0.28
C ARG A 7 -0.79 -26.29 0.59
N ARG A 8 -0.05 -25.63 -0.31
CA ARG A 8 1.40 -25.42 -0.17
C ARG A 8 1.73 -23.97 -0.42
N TRP A 9 2.65 -23.45 0.38
CA TRP A 9 3.32 -22.19 0.08
C TRP A 9 4.23 -22.41 -1.14
N THR A 10 4.18 -21.46 -2.07
CA THR A 10 5.03 -21.45 -3.26
C THR A 10 5.62 -20.05 -3.45
N TYR A 11 6.80 -19.99 -4.06
CA TYR A 11 7.37 -18.72 -4.50
C TYR A 11 6.65 -18.33 -5.80
N ALA A 12 5.72 -17.38 -5.69
CA ALA A 12 4.92 -16.92 -6.83
C ALA A 12 5.63 -15.87 -7.69
N ALA A 13 6.65 -15.20 -7.13
CA ALA A 13 7.32 -14.05 -7.71
C ALA A 13 8.84 -14.11 -7.49
N ASN A 14 9.58 -13.42 -8.36
CA ASN A 14 10.97 -13.07 -8.08
C ASN A 14 11.07 -12.19 -6.83
N TYR A 15 12.26 -12.18 -6.21
CA TYR A 15 12.54 -11.35 -5.04
C TYR A 15 12.25 -9.87 -5.32
N LEU A 16 11.87 -9.13 -4.27
CA LEU A 16 11.80 -7.67 -4.35
C LEU A 16 13.17 -7.10 -4.77
N PRO A 17 13.20 -5.97 -5.52
CA PRO A 17 14.45 -5.37 -5.99
C PRO A 17 15.38 -4.93 -4.85
N SER A 18 14.84 -4.68 -3.65
CA SER A 18 15.60 -4.45 -2.43
C SER A 18 14.93 -5.10 -1.22
N PRO A 19 15.72 -5.57 -0.23
CA PRO A 19 15.17 -6.09 1.02
C PRO A 19 14.44 -4.97 1.76
N ARG A 20 13.24 -5.26 2.26
CA ARG A 20 12.41 -4.30 3.01
C ARG A 20 11.39 -5.02 3.88
N THR A 21 10.94 -4.34 4.93
CA THR A 21 9.83 -4.78 5.79
C THR A 21 8.85 -3.62 6.00
N CYS A 22 7.73 -3.86 6.71
CA CYS A 22 6.74 -2.83 7.03
C CYS A 22 6.12 -2.15 5.79
N VAL A 23 6.09 -2.87 4.65
CA VAL A 23 5.50 -2.43 3.39
C VAL A 23 3.97 -2.55 3.43
N SER A 24 3.29 -1.78 2.59
CA SER A 24 1.86 -1.99 2.34
C SER A 24 1.67 -2.63 0.96
N LEU A 25 1.00 -3.78 0.91
CA LEU A 25 0.66 -4.45 -0.34
C LEU A 25 -0.78 -4.13 -0.75
N LEU A 26 -0.98 -3.85 -2.04
CA LEU A 26 -2.28 -3.52 -2.60
C LEU A 26 -2.54 -4.36 -3.85
N ASN A 27 -3.52 -5.25 -3.78
CA ASN A 27 -4.04 -5.94 -4.96
C ASN A 27 -4.97 -4.99 -5.72
N VAL A 28 -4.58 -4.59 -6.93
CA VAL A 28 -5.37 -3.66 -7.76
C VAL A 28 -6.23 -4.44 -8.76
N ASN A 29 -5.71 -5.52 -9.32
CA ASN A 29 -6.37 -6.41 -10.28
C ASN A 29 -5.68 -7.78 -10.30
N ASP A 30 -6.21 -8.74 -11.05
CA ASP A 30 -5.72 -10.13 -11.12
C ASP A 30 -4.25 -10.27 -11.59
N THR A 31 -3.66 -9.23 -12.18
CA THR A 31 -2.32 -9.27 -12.79
C THR A 31 -1.29 -8.36 -12.12
N GLU A 32 -1.71 -7.46 -11.22
CA GLU A 32 -0.85 -6.44 -10.64
C GLU A 32 -0.99 -6.31 -9.12
N LEU A 33 0.13 -6.51 -8.44
CA LEU A 33 0.27 -6.28 -7.00
C LEU A 33 1.22 -5.10 -6.77
N TYR A 34 0.71 -4.06 -6.12
CA TYR A 34 1.48 -2.87 -5.77
C TYR A 34 2.08 -3.04 -4.37
N CYS A 35 3.28 -2.50 -4.17
CA CYS A 35 4.00 -2.47 -2.90
C CYS A 35 4.43 -1.04 -2.62
N PHE A 36 3.99 -0.48 -1.50
CA PHE A 36 4.22 0.91 -1.12
C PHE A 36 5.20 0.98 0.05
N GLY A 37 6.26 1.76 -0.13
CA GLY A 37 7.18 2.17 0.93
C GLY A 37 7.82 1.02 1.70
N GLY A 38 7.88 1.19 3.02
CA GLY A 38 8.52 0.27 3.96
C GLY A 38 9.80 0.83 4.57
N ILE A 39 10.51 -0.03 5.30
CA ILE A 39 11.83 0.27 5.85
C ILE A 39 12.85 -0.75 5.41
N PHE A 40 14.09 -0.28 5.26
CA PHE A 40 15.22 -1.15 5.06
C PHE A 40 16.47 -0.60 5.74
N TYR A 41 17.46 -1.46 5.90
CA TYR A 41 18.77 -1.05 6.33
C TYR A 41 19.65 -0.80 5.11
N ASN A 42 20.08 0.44 4.95
CA ASN A 42 21.14 0.78 4.03
C ASN A 42 22.48 0.35 4.65
N CYS A 43 23.18 -0.54 3.95
CA CYS A 43 24.48 -1.09 4.33
C CYS A 43 25.61 -0.58 3.42
N VAL A 44 25.35 0.44 2.59
CA VAL A 44 26.38 1.11 1.79
C VAL A 44 27.16 2.06 2.70
N GLY A 45 28.47 1.85 2.82
CA GLY A 45 29.35 2.67 3.64
C GLY A 45 29.64 2.07 5.01
N PRO A 46 30.29 2.85 5.91
CA PRO A 46 30.82 2.33 7.18
C PRO A 46 29.74 2.09 8.24
N THR A 47 28.55 2.68 8.09
CA THR A 47 27.48 2.62 9.09
C THR A 47 26.19 2.09 8.48
N ARG A 48 25.56 1.17 9.20
CA ARG A 48 24.24 0.66 8.86
C ARG A 48 23.19 1.68 9.28
N LYS A 49 22.46 2.25 8.32
CA LYS A 49 21.40 3.24 8.57
C LYS A 49 20.03 2.65 8.25
N LEU A 50 19.08 2.73 9.20
CA LEU A 50 17.68 2.40 8.91
C LEU A 50 17.06 3.56 8.14
N LEU A 51 16.41 3.27 7.01
CA LEU A 51 15.76 4.26 6.14
C LEU A 51 14.30 3.87 5.90
N THR A 52 13.44 4.88 5.88
CA THR A 52 12.08 4.75 5.33
C THR A 52 12.12 5.11 3.85
N ILE A 53 11.41 4.35 3.03
CA ILE A 53 11.38 4.56 1.57
C ILE A 53 10.01 5.04 1.11
N ASP A 54 10.02 5.77 0.00
CA ASP A 54 8.84 6.34 -0.64
C ASP A 54 8.47 5.64 -1.95
N ASP A 55 9.28 4.69 -2.42
CA ASP A 55 9.06 4.04 -3.70
C ASP A 55 7.77 3.20 -3.73
N ILE A 56 7.25 3.05 -4.94
CA ILE A 56 6.13 2.19 -5.26
C ILE A 56 6.61 1.19 -6.29
N LEU A 57 6.52 -0.09 -5.95
CA LEU A 57 6.83 -1.18 -6.83
C LEU A 57 5.54 -1.83 -7.32
N VAL A 58 5.54 -2.32 -8.56
CA VAL A 58 4.46 -3.14 -9.11
C VAL A 58 5.04 -4.46 -9.56
N TYR A 59 4.50 -5.53 -9.01
CA TYR A 59 4.67 -6.88 -9.52
C TYR A 59 3.71 -7.09 -10.69
N SER A 60 4.23 -7.58 -11.81
CA SER A 60 3.42 -8.04 -12.94
C SER A 60 3.37 -9.56 -12.97
N ASP A 61 2.17 -10.14 -12.86
CA ASP A 61 2.01 -11.60 -12.88
C ASP A 61 2.33 -12.22 -14.24
N ASN A 62 2.12 -11.47 -15.33
CA ASN A 62 2.48 -11.93 -16.68
C ASN A 62 4.00 -12.03 -16.87
N LYS A 63 4.74 -11.08 -16.31
CA LYS A 63 6.21 -11.00 -16.46
C LYS A 63 6.97 -11.63 -15.31
N LYS A 64 6.30 -11.92 -14.19
CA LYS A 64 6.87 -12.41 -12.93
C LYS A 64 7.99 -11.52 -12.37
N VAL A 65 7.91 -10.20 -12.57
CA VAL A 65 8.94 -9.24 -12.12
C VAL A 65 8.34 -8.06 -11.38
N TRP A 66 9.12 -7.51 -10.46
CA TRP A 66 8.88 -6.22 -9.81
C TRP A 66 9.54 -5.10 -10.61
N ARG A 67 8.86 -3.96 -10.72
CA ARG A 67 9.44 -2.72 -11.26
C ARG A 67 9.02 -1.54 -10.38
N GLN A 68 9.89 -0.56 -10.20
CA GLN A 68 9.49 0.72 -9.61
C GLN A 68 8.65 1.51 -10.61
N VAL A 69 7.53 2.08 -10.14
CA VAL A 69 6.59 2.84 -10.98
C VAL A 69 6.45 4.30 -10.55
N ALA A 70 6.72 4.62 -9.28
CA ALA A 70 6.65 5.98 -8.74
C ALA A 70 7.36 6.08 -7.37
N CYS A 71 7.39 7.30 -6.83
CA CYS A 71 7.68 7.61 -5.43
C CYS A 71 6.52 8.41 -4.84
N MET A 72 6.14 8.10 -3.60
CA MET A 72 5.21 8.88 -2.78
C MET A 72 5.79 10.27 -2.47
N PRO A 73 4.96 11.28 -2.14
CA PRO A 73 5.44 12.61 -1.79
C PRO A 73 6.28 12.64 -0.51
N ALA A 74 6.11 11.64 0.36
CA ALA A 74 6.89 11.46 1.57
C ALA A 74 7.07 9.97 1.85
N PRO A 75 8.24 9.55 2.34
CA PRO A 75 8.51 8.17 2.73
C PRO A 75 7.60 7.77 3.88
N ARG A 76 7.13 6.52 3.84
CA ARG A 76 6.33 5.96 4.92
C ARG A 76 6.48 4.46 5.01
N HIS A 77 6.53 3.96 6.24
CA HIS A 77 6.39 2.55 6.58
C HIS A 77 5.23 2.37 7.55
N ASN A 78 4.74 1.13 7.70
CA ASN A 78 3.60 0.82 8.56
C ASN A 78 2.35 1.66 8.24
N ALA A 79 2.25 2.18 7.01
CA ALA A 79 1.04 2.80 6.49
C ALA A 79 0.05 1.71 6.10
N HIS A 80 -1.23 2.07 5.98
CA HIS A 80 -2.21 1.19 5.34
C HIS A 80 -2.61 1.75 3.99
N VAL A 81 -2.77 0.86 3.01
CA VAL A 81 -3.16 1.22 1.64
C VAL A 81 -4.39 0.46 1.23
N LEU A 82 -5.39 1.16 0.69
CA LEU A 82 -6.70 0.63 0.32
C LEU A 82 -7.02 0.95 -1.14
N HIS A 83 -7.71 0.05 -1.83
CA HIS A 83 -8.16 0.27 -3.20
C HIS A 83 -9.67 0.57 -3.19
N TYR A 84 -10.06 1.72 -3.74
CA TYR A 84 -11.46 2.06 -3.93
C TYR A 84 -11.63 2.96 -5.17
N LYS A 85 -12.55 2.60 -6.06
CA LYS A 85 -12.88 3.36 -7.29
C LYS A 85 -11.63 3.80 -8.09
N ASN A 86 -10.73 2.85 -8.39
CA ASN A 86 -9.49 3.09 -9.13
C ASN A 86 -8.54 4.09 -8.48
N GLN A 87 -8.58 4.18 -7.14
CA GLN A 87 -7.69 5.01 -6.35
C GLN A 87 -7.08 4.16 -5.23
N ALA A 88 -5.78 4.31 -5.04
CA ALA A 88 -5.09 3.88 -3.85
C ALA A 88 -5.19 4.99 -2.81
N TYR A 89 -5.71 4.69 -1.63
CA TYR A 89 -5.75 5.58 -0.47
C TYR A 89 -4.66 5.13 0.49
N ILE A 90 -3.71 6.01 0.77
CA ILE A 90 -2.54 5.76 1.60
C ILE A 90 -2.71 6.61 2.86
N ILE A 91 -2.86 5.93 3.99
CA ILE A 91 -3.29 6.56 5.23
C ILE A 91 -2.19 6.30 6.29
N GLY A 92 -1.80 7.37 6.98
CA GLY A 92 -0.86 7.31 8.10
C GLY A 92 0.50 6.68 7.75
N GLY A 93 1.08 5.96 8.71
CA GLY A 93 2.43 5.43 8.65
C GLY A 93 3.42 6.27 9.44
N GLN A 94 4.71 6.00 9.26
CA GLN A 94 5.77 6.63 10.03
C GLN A 94 7.03 6.81 9.18
N ASP A 95 7.89 7.72 9.61
CA ASP A 95 9.24 7.90 9.09
C ASP A 95 10.25 7.71 10.23
N VAL A 96 11.29 6.93 9.99
CA VAL A 96 12.39 6.67 10.94
C VAL A 96 13.19 7.93 11.25
N GLU A 97 13.18 8.93 10.38
CA GLU A 97 13.78 10.24 10.66
C GLU A 97 12.95 11.06 11.67
N LYS A 98 11.67 10.69 11.89
CA LYS A 98 10.75 11.33 12.84
C LYS A 98 9.99 10.29 13.67
N PRO A 99 10.69 9.50 14.51
CA PRO A 99 10.11 8.35 15.17
C PRO A 99 8.95 8.71 16.11
N ASP A 100 8.99 9.86 16.77
CA ASP A 100 7.92 10.27 17.70
C ASP A 100 6.70 10.88 17.02
N HIS A 101 6.67 10.92 15.68
CA HIS A 101 5.64 11.62 14.91
C HIS A 101 5.06 10.72 13.80
N PRO A 102 4.21 9.74 14.15
CA PRO A 102 3.41 9.05 13.15
C PRO A 102 2.58 10.04 12.33
N LEU A 103 2.23 9.66 11.11
CA LEU A 103 1.53 10.53 10.17
C LEU A 103 0.03 10.51 10.44
N THR A 104 -0.59 11.68 10.36
CA THR A 104 -2.05 11.86 10.23
C THR A 104 -2.49 11.95 8.76
N SER A 105 -1.52 12.16 7.86
CA SER A 105 -1.79 12.44 6.45
C SER A 105 -2.51 11.30 5.74
N VAL A 106 -3.49 11.68 4.93
CA VAL A 106 -4.13 10.80 3.95
C VAL A 106 -3.84 11.34 2.56
N ILE A 107 -3.25 10.52 1.70
CA ILE A 107 -3.03 10.86 0.29
C ILE A 107 -3.67 9.79 -0.59
N LYS A 108 -4.11 10.18 -1.78
CA LYS A 108 -4.59 9.25 -2.79
C LYS A 108 -3.86 9.41 -4.11
N THR A 109 -3.82 8.33 -4.87
CA THR A 109 -3.31 8.32 -6.24
C THR A 109 -4.12 7.35 -7.11
N PRO A 110 -4.33 7.63 -8.41
CA PRO A 110 -5.00 6.70 -9.30
C PRO A 110 -4.24 5.37 -9.41
N VAL A 111 -4.96 4.24 -9.44
CA VAL A 111 -4.41 2.90 -9.79
C VAL A 111 -5.45 2.07 -10.54
N PRO A 112 -5.07 1.22 -11.51
CA PRO A 112 -3.73 1.14 -12.09
C PRO A 112 -3.42 2.38 -12.94
N THR A 113 -2.17 2.83 -12.94
CA THR A 113 -1.71 3.98 -13.75
C THR A 113 -0.21 3.89 -14.02
N GLU A 114 0.23 4.51 -15.11
CA GLU A 114 1.64 4.84 -15.36
C GLU A 114 1.95 6.30 -15.04
N LYS A 115 0.93 7.14 -14.88
CA LYS A 115 1.06 8.57 -14.56
C LYS A 115 0.47 8.83 -13.19
N PHE A 116 1.35 8.96 -12.20
CA PHE A 116 0.96 9.19 -10.81
C PHE A 116 0.69 10.66 -10.55
N SER A 117 -0.37 10.90 -9.79
CA SER A 117 -0.71 12.22 -9.25
C SER A 117 -1.13 12.05 -7.80
N TRP A 118 -0.87 13.07 -6.98
CA TRP A 118 -1.05 13.00 -5.54
C TRP A 118 -2.16 13.95 -5.11
N GLY A 119 -3.24 13.37 -4.60
CA GLY A 119 -4.35 14.12 -4.02
C GLY A 119 -4.29 14.06 -2.49
N PRO A 120 -3.97 15.15 -1.79
CA PRO A 120 -4.12 15.20 -0.33
C PRO A 120 -5.61 15.11 0.03
N LEU A 121 -5.90 14.43 1.14
CA LEU A 121 -7.22 14.36 1.74
C LEU A 121 -7.14 14.91 3.17
N LYS A 122 -8.31 15.00 3.82
CA LYS A 122 -8.37 15.39 5.22
C LYS A 122 -7.62 14.35 6.07
N ASP A 123 -6.75 14.86 6.93
CA ASP A 123 -6.03 14.08 7.91
C ASP A 123 -6.96 13.29 8.83
N VAL A 124 -6.49 12.12 9.26
CA VAL A 124 -7.12 11.38 10.35
C VAL A 124 -6.94 12.15 11.67
N PRO A 125 -7.86 12.00 12.64
CA PRO A 125 -7.85 12.83 13.85
C PRO A 125 -6.66 12.57 14.79
N LEU A 126 -5.98 11.43 14.63
CA LEU A 126 -4.85 11.02 15.46
C LEU A 126 -3.72 10.46 14.57
N PRO A 127 -2.45 10.63 14.97
CA PRO A 127 -1.33 9.94 14.34
C PRO A 127 -1.54 8.41 14.36
N ILE A 128 -1.43 7.75 13.21
CA ILE A 128 -1.64 6.30 13.10
C ILE A 128 -0.54 5.61 12.31
N SER A 129 -0.10 4.45 12.80
CA SER A 129 0.79 3.51 12.12
C SER A 129 0.49 2.09 12.59
N ALA A 130 0.89 1.08 11.82
CA ALA A 130 0.73 -0.34 12.16
C ALA A 130 -0.72 -0.75 12.49
N TYR A 131 -1.67 -0.18 11.74
CA TYR A 131 -3.10 -0.42 11.88
C TYR A 131 -3.66 -1.05 10.59
N ALA A 132 -4.91 -1.51 10.65
CA ALA A 132 -5.65 -1.98 9.47
C ALA A 132 -6.87 -1.08 9.24
N ALA A 133 -7.16 -0.81 7.96
CA ALA A 133 -8.44 -0.26 7.55
C ALA A 133 -9.08 -1.16 6.48
N VAL A 134 -10.38 -1.00 6.28
CA VAL A 134 -11.17 -1.76 5.32
C VAL A 134 -12.12 -0.81 4.58
N VAL A 135 -12.47 -1.17 3.36
CA VAL A 135 -13.51 -0.48 2.59
C VAL A 135 -14.81 -1.25 2.78
N LEU A 136 -15.85 -0.57 3.25
CA LEU A 136 -17.20 -1.12 3.37
C LEU A 136 -18.08 -0.58 2.24
N PRO A 137 -18.99 -1.40 1.68
CA PRO A 137 -20.01 -0.90 0.78
C PRO A 137 -20.93 0.09 1.52
N PRO A 138 -21.64 0.97 0.80
CA PRO A 138 -22.71 1.77 1.39
C PRO A 138 -23.71 0.86 2.11
N ILE A 139 -24.23 1.30 3.25
CA ILE A 139 -25.34 0.63 3.90
C ILE A 139 -26.57 0.91 3.01
N GLU A 140 -27.18 -0.13 2.45
CA GLU A 140 -28.49 0.01 1.81
C GLU A 140 -29.51 0.36 2.88
N GLU A 141 -30.09 1.55 2.82
CA GLU A 141 -31.24 1.88 3.66
C GLU A 141 -32.43 1.00 3.22
N PRO A 142 -33.19 0.40 4.16
CA PRO A 142 -34.37 -0.36 3.79
C PRO A 142 -35.35 0.53 3.02
N PRO A 143 -36.07 -0.01 2.01
CA PRO A 143 -37.04 0.78 1.28
C PRO A 143 -38.05 1.39 2.26
N GLU A 144 -38.28 2.70 2.16
CA GLU A 144 -39.29 3.40 2.96
C GLU A 144 -40.58 2.59 2.91
N SER A 145 -41.09 2.18 4.09
CA SER A 145 -42.39 1.54 4.15
C SER A 145 -43.39 2.54 3.62
N LYS A 146 -43.96 2.27 2.43
CA LYS A 146 -45.12 3.03 1.96
C LYS A 146 -46.19 2.87 3.03
N ALA A 147 -46.45 3.93 3.78
CA ALA A 147 -47.58 3.99 4.69
C ALA A 147 -48.85 3.70 3.87
N SER A 148 -49.53 2.61 4.21
CA SER A 148 -50.83 2.20 3.70
C SER A 148 -51.95 3.04 4.29
#